data_AF-A0A1B8UQZ3-F1
#
_entry.id   AF-A0A1B8UQZ3-F1
#
_cell.length_a   1.000
_cell.length_b   1.000
_cell.length_c   1.000
_cell.angle_alpha   90.00
_cell.angle_beta   90.00
_cell.angle_gamma   90.00
#
_symmetry.space_group_name_H-M   'P 1'
#
loop_
_entity.id
_entity.type
_entity.pdbx_description
1 polymer ?
#
loop_
_entity_poly.entity_id
_entity_poly.type
_entity_poly.pdbx_seq_one_letter_code
_entity_poly.pdbx_strand_id
1 'polypeptide(L)'
;MAVVNALSSNLSVEIRREGRVFRQDYKQGIPQGRLRTIGITQDTGTSITFLPDNKLFRLAIEYDILAAQVNIINGAYPDLNICIHHE
;
A
#
# COMPACT_ATOMS: atom_id res chain seq x y z
N MET A 1 -5.82 -6.14 4.99
CA MET A 1 -5.75 -4.67 5.18
C MET A 1 -5.89 -4.24 6.64
N ALA A 2 -6.89 -4.70 7.40
CA ALA A 2 -7.06 -4.28 8.79
C ALA A 2 -5.83 -4.52 9.70
N VAL A 3 -5.20 -5.70 9.59
CA VAL A 3 -3.99 -6.03 10.38
C VAL A 3 -2.82 -5.13 10.03
N VAL A 4 -2.51 -4.96 8.73
CA VAL A 4 -1.45 -4.05 8.26
C VAL A 4 -1.69 -2.63 8.76
N ASN A 5 -2.93 -2.15 8.70
CA ASN A 5 -3.30 -0.83 9.21
C ASN A 5 -3.08 -0.68 10.72
N ALA A 6 -3.50 -1.67 11.52
CA ALA A 6 -3.32 -1.67 12.97
C ALA A 6 -1.83 -1.70 13.38
N LEU A 7 -0.98 -2.36 12.57
CA LEU A 7 0.45 -2.54 12.83
C LEU A 7 1.34 -1.49 12.16
N SER A 8 0.75 -0.47 11.52
CA SER A 8 1.47 0.62 10.87
C SER A 8 1.41 1.90 11.72
N SER A 9 2.51 2.65 11.82
CA SER A 9 2.47 3.98 12.45
C SER A 9 1.62 4.93 11.61
N ASN A 10 1.74 4.85 10.28
CA ASN A 10 1.02 5.65 9.31
C ASN A 10 0.60 4.78 8.13
N LEU A 11 -0.61 4.99 7.62
CA LEU A 11 -1.08 4.35 6.40
C LEU A 11 -1.96 5.32 5.60
N SER A 12 -1.71 5.42 4.30
CA SER A 12 -2.53 6.18 3.35
C SER A 12 -3.11 5.23 2.31
N VAL A 13 -4.42 5.33 2.08
CA VAL A 13 -5.11 4.64 1.00
C VAL A 13 -5.54 5.67 -0.02
N GLU A 14 -5.17 5.47 -1.28
CA GLU A 14 -5.64 6.24 -2.42
C GLU A 14 -6.41 5.33 -3.38
N ILE A 15 -7.64 5.73 -3.73
CA ILE A 15 -8.54 4.98 -4.60
C ILE A 15 -8.83 5.84 -5.82
N ARG A 16 -8.50 5.34 -7.01
CA ARG A 16 -8.79 5.96 -8.30
C ARG A 16 -10.01 5.27 -8.90
N ARG A 17 -11.14 5.98 -8.96
CA ARG A 17 -12.43 5.45 -9.43
C ARG A 17 -13.35 6.58 -9.90
N GLU A 18 -14.14 6.34 -10.93
CA GLU A 18 -15.17 7.29 -11.43
C GLU A 18 -14.60 8.69 -11.72
N GLY A 19 -13.42 8.72 -12.35
CA GLY A 19 -12.76 9.98 -12.72
C GLY A 19 -12.12 10.74 -11.56
N ARG A 20 -12.09 10.17 -10.34
CA ARG A 20 -11.68 10.86 -9.11
C ARG A 20 -10.66 10.06 -8.32
N VAL A 21 -9.82 10.77 -7.58
CA VAL A 21 -8.89 10.21 -6.60
C VAL A 21 -9.45 10.48 -5.21
N PHE A 22 -9.74 9.41 -4.46
CA PHE A 22 -10.16 9.47 -3.07
C PHE A 22 -9.00 9.10 -2.17
N ARG A 23 -8.85 9.77 -1.03
CA ARG A 23 -7.80 9.48 -0.05
C ARG A 23 -8.32 9.41 1.37
N GLN A 24 -7.80 8.48 2.14
CA GLN A 24 -7.98 8.40 3.59
C GLN A 24 -6.67 8.01 4.25
N ASP A 25 -6.34 8.71 5.34
CA ASP A 25 -5.12 8.46 6.11
C ASP A 25 -5.47 7.89 7.48
N TYR A 26 -4.57 7.07 8.00
CA TYR A 26 -4.68 6.36 9.27
C TYR A 26 -3.38 6.52 10.06
N LYS A 27 -3.53 6.52 11.39
CA LYS A 27 -2.42 6.46 12.35
C LYS A 27 -2.71 5.35 13.34
N GLN A 28 -1.86 4.33 13.39
CA GLN A 28 -2.04 3.15 14.25
C GLN A 28 -3.46 2.55 14.14
N GLY A 29 -3.94 2.36 12.91
CA GLY A 29 -5.28 1.83 12.64
C GLY A 29 -6.44 2.84 12.71
N ILE A 30 -6.22 4.03 13.28
CA ILE A 30 -7.29 5.01 13.53
C ILE A 30 -7.41 5.97 12.33
N PRO A 31 -8.60 6.15 11.73
CA PRO A 31 -8.83 7.16 10.69
C PRO A 31 -8.48 8.57 11.15
N GLN A 32 -7.74 9.34 10.34
CA GLN A 32 -7.36 10.72 10.63
C GLN A 32 -8.34 11.74 10.04
N GLY A 33 -9.51 11.29 9.60
CA GLY A 33 -10.54 12.11 8.99
C GLY A 33 -11.50 11.27 8.16
N ARG A 34 -12.44 11.95 7.50
CA ARG A 34 -13.32 11.34 6.51
C ARG A 34 -12.57 11.12 5.19
N LEU A 35 -13.07 10.18 4.40
CA LEU A 35 -12.64 10.00 3.01
C LEU A 35 -12.82 11.32 2.26
N ARG A 36 -11.77 11.77 1.56
CA ARG A 36 -11.76 13.04 0.82
C ARG A 36 -11.42 12.81 -0.64
N THR A 37 -12.02 13.60 -1.53
CA THR A 37 -11.58 13.67 -2.94
C THR A 37 -10.37 14.58 -3.01
N ILE A 38 -9.26 14.11 -3.56
CA ILE A 38 -7.99 14.84 -3.64
C ILE A 38 -7.58 15.20 -5.08
N GLY A 39 -8.33 14.75 -6.09
CA GLY A 39 -8.04 15.07 -7.48
C GLY A 39 -8.95 14.35 -8.48
N ILE A 40 -8.67 14.60 -9.76
CA ILE A 40 -9.27 13.89 -10.90
C ILE A 40 -8.23 12.95 -11.52
N THR A 41 -8.68 11.87 -12.15
CA THR A 41 -7.80 10.87 -12.79
C THR A 41 -8.55 10.16 -13.91
N GLN A 42 -7.84 9.72 -14.94
CA GLN A 42 -8.41 8.83 -15.98
C GLN A 42 -8.15 7.36 -15.66
N ASP A 43 -7.31 7.08 -14.67
CA ASP A 43 -6.92 5.74 -14.29
C ASP A 43 -7.87 5.14 -13.26
N THR A 44 -7.76 3.84 -13.08
CA THR A 44 -8.41 3.12 -11.98
C THR A 44 -7.39 2.33 -11.17
N GLY A 45 -7.71 2.08 -9.90
CA GLY A 45 -6.88 1.25 -9.05
C GLY A 45 -6.79 1.75 -7.62
N THR A 46 -6.03 1.04 -6.81
CA THR A 46 -5.84 1.33 -5.39
C THR A 46 -4.35 1.37 -5.09
N SER A 47 -3.90 2.42 -4.42
CA SER A 47 -2.55 2.55 -3.89
C SER A 47 -2.61 2.54 -2.37
N ILE A 48 -1.73 1.76 -1.75
CA ILE A 48 -1.60 1.71 -0.29
C ILE A 48 -0.14 2.01 0.04
N THR A 49 0.07 3.06 0.81
CA THR A 49 1.40 3.44 1.32
C THR A 49 1.35 3.32 2.83
N PHE A 50 2.29 2.59 3.43
CA PHE A 50 2.32 2.42 4.88
C PHE A 50 3.74 2.47 5.41
N LEU A 51 3.86 2.85 6.68
CA LEU A 51 5.08 2.82 7.46
C LEU A 51 4.87 1.87 8.65
N PRO A 52 5.63 0.77 8.78
CA PRO A 52 5.54 -0.12 9.93
C PRO A 52 5.73 0.62 11.25
N ASP A 53 5.05 0.22 12.32
CA ASP A 53 5.27 0.81 13.64
C ASP A 53 6.63 0.38 14.21
N ASN A 54 7.58 1.32 14.29
CA ASN A 54 8.94 1.07 14.79
C ASN A 54 8.99 0.61 16.26
N LYS A 55 7.90 0.73 17.03
CA LYS A 55 7.80 0.16 18.38
C LYS A 55 7.56 -1.35 18.34
N LEU A 56 6.92 -1.84 17.28
CA LEU A 56 6.58 -3.25 17.06
C LEU A 56 7.62 -3.95 16.17
N PHE A 57 8.12 -3.25 15.14
CA PHE A 57 9.09 -3.78 14.20
C PHE A 57 10.42 -3.04 14.32
N ARG A 58 11.52 -3.79 14.47
CA ARG A 58 12.87 -3.22 14.61
C ARG A 58 13.76 -3.45 13.38
N LEU A 59 13.32 -4.32 12.48
CA LEU A 59 14.05 -4.67 11.27
C LEU A 59 13.52 -3.84 10.10
N ALA A 60 14.44 -3.46 9.20
CA ALA A 60 14.07 -2.84 7.94
C ALA A 60 13.42 -3.87 7.00
N ILE A 61 12.74 -3.37 5.97
CA ILE A 61 12.22 -4.20 4.89
C ILE A 61 13.41 -4.66 4.04
N GLU A 62 13.56 -5.97 3.87
CA GLU A 62 14.63 -6.56 3.07
C GLU A 62 14.14 -6.80 1.63
N TYR A 63 14.82 -6.16 0.66
CA TYR A 63 14.47 -6.25 -0.76
C TYR A 63 14.48 -7.70 -1.28
N ASP A 64 15.49 -8.49 -0.89
CA ASP A 64 15.65 -9.85 -1.39
C ASP A 64 14.48 -10.77 -1.02
N ILE A 65 13.87 -10.55 0.16
CA ILE A 65 12.66 -11.27 0.59
C ILE A 65 11.47 -10.92 -0.32
N LEU A 66 11.32 -9.65 -0.69
CA LEU A 66 10.27 -9.22 -1.61
C LEU A 66 10.49 -9.75 -3.03
N ALA A 67 11.72 -9.69 -3.53
CA ALA A 67 12.08 -10.19 -4.85
C ALA A 67 11.84 -11.70 -4.98
N ALA A 68 12.21 -12.48 -3.95
CA ALA A 68 11.93 -13.91 -3.90
C ALA A 68 10.43 -14.20 -3.97
N GLN A 69 9.60 -13.45 -3.22
CA GLN A 69 8.16 -13.63 -3.23
C GLN A 69 7.53 -13.27 -4.59
N VAL A 70 7.98 -12.19 -5.23
CA VAL A 70 7.49 -11.81 -6.56
C VAL A 70 7.84 -12.87 -7.62
N ASN A 71 9.03 -13.47 -7.54
CA ASN A 71 9.40 -14.56 -8.45
C ASN A 71 8.45 -15.76 -8.34
N ILE A 72 8.02 -16.11 -7.11
CA ILE A 72 7.03 -17.16 -6.88
C ILE A 72 5.69 -16.79 -7.54
N ILE A 73 5.23 -15.55 -7.37
CA ILE A 73 3.95 -15.10 -7.93
C ILE A 73 4.01 -15.06 -9.47
N ASN A 74 5.09 -14.57 -10.06
CA ASN A 74 5.28 -14.55 -11.52
C ASN A 74 5.25 -15.97 -12.11
N GLY A 75 5.84 -16.95 -11.43
CA GLY A 75 5.79 -18.35 -11.85
C GLY A 75 4.37 -18.94 -11.82
N ALA A 76 3.53 -18.51 -10.86
CA ALA A 76 2.14 -18.96 -10.75
C ALA A 76 1.18 -18.22 -11.69
N TYR A 77 1.48 -16.96 -12.03
CA TYR A 77 0.63 -16.07 -12.82
C TYR A 77 1.45 -15.34 -13.90
N PRO A 78 1.81 -16.01 -15.01
CA PRO A 78 2.76 -15.46 -15.99
C PRO A 78 2.23 -14.25 -16.77
N ASP A 79 0.91 -14.08 -16.87
CA ASP A 79 0.29 -12.94 -17.55
C ASP A 79 0.15 -11.70 -16.64
N LEU A 80 0.47 -11.83 -15.34
CA LEU A 80 0.40 -10.73 -14.38
C LEU A 80 1.73 -9.98 -14.38
N ASN A 81 1.70 -8.70 -14.75
CA ASN A 81 2.87 -7.84 -14.65
C ASN A 81 3.06 -7.35 -13.20
N ILE A 82 4.18 -7.73 -12.58
CA ILE A 82 4.54 -7.34 -11.21
C ILE A 82 5.89 -6.64 -11.22
N CYS A 83 5.92 -5.39 -10.76
CA CYS A 83 7.13 -4.57 -10.67
C CYS A 83 7.52 -4.33 -9.20
N ILE A 84 8.82 -4.35 -8.93
CA ILE A 84 9.40 -3.88 -7.67
C ILE A 84 10.31 -2.70 -7.99
N HIS A 85 10.18 -1.61 -7.23
CA HIS A 85 11.05 -0.46 -7.30
C HIS A 85 11.80 -0.33 -5.97
N HIS A 86 13.11 -0.09 -6.03
CA HIS A 86 13.96 0.16 -4.86
C HIS A 86 14.76 1.43 -5.14
N GLU A 87 14.60 2.44 -4.27
CA GLU A 87 15.39 3.69 -4.27
C GLU A 87 16.50 3.64 -3.21
#